data_AF-A0A7J4S5Z7-F1
#
_entry.id   AF-A0A7J4S5Z7-F1
#
_cell.length_a   1.000
_cell.length_b   1.000
_cell.length_c   1.000
_cell.angle_alpha   90.00
_cell.angle_beta   90.00
_cell.angle_gamma   90.00
#
_symmetry.space_group_name_H-M   'P 1'
#
loop_
_entity.id
_entity.type
_entity.pdbx_description
1 polymer ?
#
loop_
_entity_poly.entity_id
_entity_poly.type
_entity_poly.pdbx_seq_one_letter_code
_entity_poly.pdbx_strand_id
1 'polypeptide(L)'
;MTYVLTVLLLIPFVGFIVTWAAGVNQRIAKWVALAFSVAQLALLTLIFVSYWMPWPELLLGPRLSSPTGGIPGWTGEPFSYYERADWVPQWGMNYILGFDGLSLPLAWLTPLLTTLAIIFHWDEERRPREFFALLLFLEMSLTGVFMALDFFLFFIFWELVLIPMFFLIGIWGGPNRRYAALKFFVYTHVASVIMLLSIFALYWTYSSQANLVVYNNPANTFDMTAFLEAARRHAVGGALAYIPLATQIPVMLGFLFGFIVKLPSFPFHTWLPDAHVEAPTGGSVLLAGVLLKMGGYGIFRVDLGMFPDAMKEVWWIPAGLGIVSMIYAAFVCLHQTDLKRLIAYSSVGHMGFVT
;
A
#
# COMPACT_ATOMS: atom_id res chain seq x y z
N MET A 1 -21.78 1.36 -14.19
CA MET A 1 -20.80 0.81 -13.23
C MET A 1 -19.80 0.00 -14.02
N THR A 2 -18.63 0.54 -14.30
CA THR A 2 -17.52 -0.21 -14.89
C THR A 2 -16.69 -0.77 -13.74
N TYR A 3 -16.74 -2.10 -13.53
CA TYR A 3 -16.04 -2.82 -12.45
C TYR A 3 -14.55 -3.06 -12.76
N VAL A 4 -13.91 -2.08 -13.41
CA VAL A 4 -12.54 -2.18 -13.93
C VAL A 4 -11.52 -2.37 -12.80
N LEU A 5 -11.66 -1.68 -11.68
CA LEU A 5 -10.81 -1.80 -10.50
C LEU A 5 -11.00 -3.15 -9.81
N THR A 6 -12.24 -3.62 -9.66
CA THR A 6 -12.48 -4.97 -9.15
C THR A 6 -11.81 -6.02 -10.06
N VAL A 7 -11.94 -5.89 -11.38
CA VAL A 7 -11.27 -6.77 -12.35
C VAL A 7 -9.75 -6.71 -12.18
N LEU A 8 -9.18 -5.53 -11.96
CA LEU A 8 -7.74 -5.32 -11.77
C LEU A 8 -7.21 -6.11 -10.57
N LEU A 9 -7.95 -6.19 -9.46
CA LEU A 9 -7.60 -7.06 -8.32
C LEU A 9 -7.82 -8.54 -8.60
N LEU A 10 -8.83 -8.89 -9.40
CA LEU A 10 -9.15 -10.27 -9.73
C LEU A 10 -8.13 -10.91 -10.68
N ILE A 11 -7.53 -10.16 -11.62
CA ILE A 11 -6.52 -10.68 -12.56
C ILE A 11 -5.39 -11.43 -11.81
N PRO A 12 -4.62 -10.80 -10.90
CA PRO A 12 -3.54 -11.49 -10.19
C PRO A 12 -4.07 -12.54 -9.21
N PHE A 13 -5.27 -12.37 -8.65
CA PHE A 13 -5.86 -13.38 -7.75
C PHE A 13 -6.25 -14.67 -8.48
N VAL A 14 -6.91 -14.55 -9.62
CA VAL A 14 -7.20 -15.70 -10.50
C VAL A 14 -5.90 -16.29 -11.00
N GLY A 15 -4.93 -15.45 -11.38
CA GLY A 15 -3.60 -15.89 -11.75
C GLY A 15 -2.91 -16.71 -10.66
N PHE A 16 -3.00 -16.29 -9.39
CA PHE A 16 -2.52 -17.04 -8.24
C PHE A 16 -3.17 -18.44 -8.17
N ILE A 17 -4.50 -18.52 -8.24
CA ILE A 17 -5.24 -19.80 -8.16
C ILE A 17 -4.87 -20.73 -9.32
N VAL A 18 -4.88 -20.20 -10.55
CA VAL A 18 -4.59 -20.98 -11.77
C VAL A 18 -3.14 -21.44 -11.76
N THR A 19 -2.19 -20.57 -11.40
CA THR A 19 -0.77 -20.93 -11.30
C THR A 19 -0.55 -22.01 -10.24
N TRP A 20 -1.21 -21.90 -9.09
CA TRP A 20 -1.11 -22.88 -8.01
C TRP A 20 -1.66 -24.26 -8.42
N ALA A 21 -2.83 -24.27 -9.06
CA ALA A 21 -3.53 -25.51 -9.44
C ALA A 21 -2.93 -26.18 -10.69
N ALA A 22 -2.66 -25.41 -11.74
CA ALA A 22 -2.24 -25.92 -13.05
C ALA A 22 -0.73 -25.86 -13.30
N GLY A 23 0.05 -25.20 -12.43
CA GLY A 23 1.51 -25.04 -12.55
C GLY A 23 2.32 -26.31 -12.28
N VAL A 24 1.84 -27.48 -12.69
CA VAL A 24 2.45 -28.80 -12.43
C VAL A 24 3.91 -28.85 -12.89
N ASN A 25 4.20 -28.18 -14.00
CA ASN A 25 5.55 -28.02 -14.53
C ASN A 25 5.98 -26.56 -14.50
N GLN A 26 7.30 -26.37 -14.34
CA GLN A 26 7.98 -25.09 -14.32
C GLN A 26 7.56 -24.18 -15.49
N ARG A 27 7.50 -24.73 -16.71
CA ARG A 27 7.10 -23.99 -17.91
C ARG A 27 5.66 -23.47 -17.81
N ILE A 28 4.72 -24.30 -17.34
CA ILE A 28 3.31 -23.91 -17.24
C ILE A 28 3.15 -22.83 -16.17
N ALA A 29 3.73 -23.04 -14.98
CA ALA A 29 3.64 -22.07 -13.88
C ALA A 29 4.12 -20.68 -14.30
N LYS A 30 5.26 -20.59 -15.01
CA LYS A 30 5.82 -19.33 -15.51
C LYS A 30 4.93 -18.64 -16.53
N TRP A 31 4.53 -19.34 -17.59
CA TRP A 31 3.78 -18.73 -18.69
C TRP A 31 2.40 -18.28 -18.23
N VAL A 32 1.76 -19.05 -17.36
CA VAL A 32 0.50 -18.66 -16.73
C VAL A 32 0.71 -17.41 -15.88
N ALA A 33 1.68 -17.41 -14.97
CA ALA A 33 1.91 -16.26 -14.10
C ALA A 33 2.30 -14.99 -14.87
N LEU A 34 3.18 -15.13 -15.86
CA LEU A 34 3.56 -14.03 -16.74
C LEU A 34 2.35 -13.46 -17.48
N ALA A 35 1.48 -14.33 -18.02
CA ALA A 35 0.30 -13.87 -18.75
C ALA A 35 -0.63 -13.03 -17.86
N PHE A 36 -0.87 -13.43 -16.61
CA PHE A 36 -1.69 -12.66 -15.67
C PHE A 36 -1.04 -11.35 -15.23
N SER A 37 0.26 -11.35 -14.91
CA SER A 37 0.97 -10.13 -14.52
C SER A 37 1.07 -9.13 -15.68
N VAL A 38 1.32 -9.60 -16.90
CA VAL A 38 1.31 -8.77 -18.12
C VAL A 38 -0.10 -8.25 -18.42
N ALA A 39 -1.15 -9.05 -18.22
CA ALA A 39 -2.53 -8.59 -18.39
C ALA A 39 -2.88 -7.47 -17.41
N GLN A 40 -2.46 -7.59 -16.14
CA GLN A 40 -2.66 -6.53 -15.15
C GLN A 40 -1.84 -5.28 -15.50
N LEU A 41 -0.57 -5.43 -15.90
CA LEU A 41 0.29 -4.34 -16.35
C LEU A 41 -0.32 -3.61 -17.55
N ALA A 42 -0.86 -4.34 -18.53
CA ALA A 42 -1.51 -3.77 -19.70
C ALA A 42 -2.75 -2.97 -19.29
N LEU A 43 -3.61 -3.52 -18.43
CA LEU A 43 -4.80 -2.82 -17.94
C LEU A 43 -4.43 -1.55 -17.15
N LEU A 44 -3.45 -1.64 -16.24
CA LEU A 44 -2.96 -0.48 -15.49
C LEU A 44 -2.30 0.56 -16.40
N THR A 45 -1.63 0.14 -17.46
CA THR A 45 -1.07 1.06 -18.46
C THR A 45 -2.16 1.76 -19.24
N LEU A 46 -3.25 1.07 -19.60
CA LEU A 46 -4.42 1.72 -20.23
C LEU A 46 -5.07 2.73 -19.30
N ILE A 47 -5.23 2.39 -18.01
CA ILE A 47 -5.71 3.34 -17.00
C ILE A 47 -4.75 4.52 -16.88
N PHE A 48 -3.44 4.29 -16.80
CA PHE A 48 -2.42 5.34 -16.72
C PHE A 48 -2.46 6.29 -17.93
N VAL A 49 -2.51 5.74 -19.14
CA VAL A 49 -2.61 6.52 -20.39
C VAL A 49 -3.92 7.29 -20.44
N SER A 50 -5.01 6.74 -19.89
CA SER A 50 -6.31 7.43 -19.89
C SER A 50 -6.19 8.81 -19.23
N TYR A 51 -5.38 8.99 -18.18
CA TYR A 51 -5.19 10.29 -17.53
C TYR A 51 -4.63 11.38 -18.45
N TRP A 52 -3.88 11.02 -19.48
CA TRP A 52 -3.27 11.96 -20.43
C TRP A 52 -4.01 12.02 -21.77
N MET A 53 -4.70 10.94 -22.14
CA MET A 53 -5.37 10.81 -23.42
C MET A 53 -6.77 10.20 -23.22
N PRO A 54 -7.84 10.77 -23.78
CA PRO A 54 -9.21 10.31 -23.50
C PRO A 54 -9.60 9.02 -24.24
N TRP A 55 -8.85 8.59 -25.28
CA TRP A 55 -9.25 7.43 -26.10
C TRP A 55 -9.38 6.09 -25.35
N PRO A 56 -8.60 5.76 -24.28
CA PRO A 56 -8.81 4.52 -23.54
C PRO A 56 -10.14 4.48 -22.79
N GLU A 57 -10.79 5.62 -22.53
CA GLU A 57 -12.12 5.68 -21.92
C GLU A 57 -13.19 5.06 -22.83
N LEU A 58 -12.94 4.98 -24.14
CA LEU A 58 -13.79 4.23 -25.07
C LEU A 58 -13.83 2.72 -24.71
N LEU A 59 -12.73 2.20 -24.17
CA LEU A 59 -12.58 0.78 -23.81
C LEU A 59 -12.92 0.53 -22.34
N LEU A 60 -12.49 1.43 -21.45
CA LEU A 60 -12.62 1.29 -20.00
C LEU A 60 -13.94 1.87 -19.45
N GLY A 61 -14.66 2.64 -20.27
CA GLY A 61 -15.81 3.44 -19.88
C GLY A 61 -15.42 4.78 -19.23
N PRO A 62 -16.42 5.63 -18.92
CA PRO A 62 -16.19 6.94 -18.35
C PRO A 62 -15.60 6.84 -16.95
N ARG A 63 -14.73 7.80 -16.60
CA ARG A 63 -14.18 7.90 -15.25
C ARG A 63 -15.27 8.32 -14.28
N LEU A 64 -15.70 7.37 -13.45
CA LEU A 64 -16.55 7.69 -12.32
C LEU A 64 -15.70 8.47 -11.30
N SER A 65 -16.14 9.68 -10.98
CA SER A 65 -15.58 10.51 -9.93
C SER A 65 -16.23 10.20 -8.58
N SER A 66 -15.46 10.30 -7.50
CA SER A 66 -16.02 10.26 -6.14
C SER A 66 -17.19 11.25 -5.99
N PRO A 67 -18.25 10.91 -5.23
CA PRO A 67 -19.39 11.81 -4.95
C PRO A 67 -18.99 13.14 -4.29
N THR A 68 -17.76 13.24 -3.77
CA THR A 68 -17.24 14.41 -3.04
C THR A 68 -16.86 15.60 -3.94
N GLY A 69 -16.92 15.47 -5.27
CA GLY A 69 -16.55 16.53 -6.24
C GLY A 69 -17.53 17.71 -6.37
N GLY A 70 -18.44 17.92 -5.43
CA GLY A 70 -19.59 18.83 -5.58
C GLY A 70 -19.48 20.22 -4.93
N ILE A 71 -18.33 20.69 -4.45
CA ILE A 71 -18.23 22.03 -3.84
C ILE A 71 -18.12 23.11 -4.93
N PRO A 72 -19.06 24.08 -5.02
CA PRO A 72 -18.93 25.21 -5.94
C PRO A 72 -17.67 26.03 -5.62
N GLY A 73 -16.79 26.23 -6.62
CA GLY A 73 -15.53 26.98 -6.48
C GLY A 73 -14.29 26.11 -6.20
N TRP A 74 -14.37 24.79 -6.38
CA TRP A 74 -13.29 23.84 -6.09
C TRP A 74 -12.58 23.29 -7.34
N THR A 75 -11.26 23.02 -7.23
CA THR A 75 -10.38 22.52 -8.30
C THR A 75 -9.54 21.29 -7.91
N GLY A 76 -9.87 20.59 -6.81
CA GLY A 76 -9.16 19.34 -6.52
C GLY A 76 -9.62 18.25 -7.48
N GLU A 77 -8.75 17.31 -7.79
CA GLU A 77 -9.11 16.21 -8.70
C GLU A 77 -9.83 15.12 -7.88
N PRO A 78 -11.08 14.76 -8.22
CA PRO A 78 -11.75 13.63 -7.58
C PRO A 78 -10.99 12.34 -7.88
N PHE A 79 -11.11 11.35 -6.98
CA PHE A 79 -10.67 9.98 -7.30
C PHE A 79 -11.28 9.58 -8.64
N SER A 80 -10.43 9.20 -9.59
CA SER A 80 -10.87 8.67 -10.88
C SER A 80 -11.00 7.16 -10.79
N TYR A 81 -11.86 6.60 -11.63
CA TYR A 81 -12.21 5.18 -11.60
C TYR A 81 -12.68 4.76 -10.20
N TYR A 82 -13.72 5.42 -9.68
CA TYR A 82 -14.26 5.14 -8.36
C TYR A 82 -15.26 3.98 -8.39
N GLU A 83 -15.03 2.95 -7.56
CA GLU A 83 -15.95 1.84 -7.34
C GLU A 83 -16.34 1.77 -5.87
N ARG A 84 -17.65 1.75 -5.63
CA ARG A 84 -18.23 1.62 -4.29
C ARG A 84 -19.29 0.54 -4.28
N ALA A 85 -19.19 -0.38 -3.33
CA ALA A 85 -20.24 -1.33 -2.98
C ALA A 85 -20.34 -1.46 -1.45
N ASP A 86 -21.55 -1.72 -0.98
CA ASP A 86 -21.79 -2.03 0.43
C ASP A 86 -21.19 -3.41 0.76
N TRP A 87 -20.39 -3.49 1.82
CA TRP A 87 -19.80 -4.77 2.25
C TRP A 87 -20.42 -5.27 3.56
N VAL A 88 -20.22 -4.55 4.67
CA VAL A 88 -20.88 -4.84 5.95
C VAL A 88 -21.45 -3.53 6.51
N PRO A 89 -22.63 -3.09 6.03
CA PRO A 89 -23.18 -1.78 6.36
C PRO A 89 -23.42 -1.55 7.85
N GLN A 90 -23.77 -2.61 8.58
CA GLN A 90 -24.00 -2.56 10.04
C GLN A 90 -22.76 -2.08 10.82
N TRP A 91 -21.57 -2.30 10.26
CA TRP A 91 -20.29 -1.92 10.86
C TRP A 91 -19.67 -0.72 10.15
N GLY A 92 -20.34 -0.15 9.14
CA GLY A 92 -19.82 0.96 8.35
C GLY A 92 -18.66 0.58 7.42
N MET A 93 -18.50 -0.71 7.11
CA MET A 93 -17.47 -1.23 6.20
C MET A 93 -17.99 -1.23 4.76
N ASN A 94 -17.21 -0.64 3.87
CA ASN A 94 -17.54 -0.52 2.45
C ASN A 94 -16.43 -1.12 1.59
N TYR A 95 -16.80 -1.63 0.42
CA TYR A 95 -15.83 -1.94 -0.63
C TYR A 95 -15.64 -0.70 -1.49
N ILE A 96 -14.59 0.08 -1.20
CA ILE A 96 -14.29 1.31 -1.91
C ILE A 96 -12.91 1.20 -2.54
N LEU A 97 -12.86 1.33 -3.86
CA LEU A 97 -11.64 1.39 -4.65
C LEU A 97 -11.57 2.68 -5.45
N GLY A 98 -10.37 3.21 -5.65
CA GLY A 98 -10.16 4.37 -6.52
C GLY A 98 -8.70 4.66 -6.80
N PHE A 99 -8.46 5.48 -7.83
CA PHE A 99 -7.15 5.99 -8.16
C PHE A 99 -7.09 7.52 -8.11
N ASP A 100 -5.95 8.03 -7.70
CA ASP A 100 -5.55 9.42 -7.84
C ASP A 100 -4.06 9.49 -8.23
N GLY A 101 -3.51 10.71 -8.26
CA GLY A 101 -2.10 10.94 -8.61
C GLY A 101 -1.09 10.29 -7.67
N LEU A 102 -1.48 9.94 -6.43
CA LEU A 102 -0.60 9.27 -5.48
C LEU A 102 -0.65 7.74 -5.65
N SER A 103 -1.85 7.18 -5.77
CA SER A 103 -2.06 5.72 -5.84
C SER A 103 -1.63 5.13 -7.19
N LEU A 104 -1.93 5.81 -8.30
CA LEU A 104 -1.80 5.23 -9.63
C LEU A 104 -0.35 4.88 -10.01
N PRO A 105 0.68 5.73 -9.77
CA PRO A 105 2.06 5.38 -10.10
C PRO A 105 2.56 4.17 -9.32
N LEU A 106 2.18 4.03 -8.04
CA LEU A 106 2.58 2.92 -7.19
C LEU A 106 1.86 1.62 -7.58
N ALA A 107 0.57 1.73 -7.89
CA ALA A 107 -0.21 0.62 -8.42
C ALA A 107 0.35 0.14 -9.77
N TRP A 108 0.75 1.04 -10.67
CA TRP A 108 1.37 0.70 -11.96
C TRP A 108 2.78 0.09 -11.84
N LEU A 109 3.58 0.59 -10.88
CA LEU A 109 4.91 0.05 -10.59
C LEU A 109 4.85 -1.40 -10.11
N THR A 110 3.78 -1.78 -9.42
CA THR A 110 3.60 -3.12 -8.83
C THR A 110 3.65 -4.25 -9.88
N PRO A 111 2.74 -4.33 -10.87
CA PRO A 111 2.78 -5.38 -11.89
C PRO A 111 4.00 -5.26 -12.81
N LEU A 112 4.56 -4.05 -13.00
CA LEU A 112 5.81 -3.88 -13.74
C LEU A 112 6.95 -4.65 -13.07
N LEU A 113 7.16 -4.44 -11.77
CA LEU A 113 8.21 -5.13 -11.04
C LEU A 113 7.89 -6.61 -10.85
N THR A 114 6.63 -7.00 -10.69
CA THR A 114 6.27 -8.42 -10.62
C THR A 114 6.53 -9.13 -11.95
N THR A 115 6.15 -8.52 -13.08
CA THR A 115 6.42 -9.05 -14.43
C THR A 115 7.93 -9.24 -14.63
N LEU A 116 8.73 -8.22 -14.29
CA LEU A 116 10.19 -8.34 -14.35
C LEU A 116 10.73 -9.41 -13.41
N ALA A 117 10.22 -9.51 -12.17
CA ALA A 117 10.63 -10.53 -11.22
C ALA A 117 10.35 -11.95 -11.73
N ILE A 118 9.20 -12.18 -12.37
CA ILE A 118 8.84 -13.44 -13.03
C ILE A 118 9.84 -13.75 -14.17
N ILE A 119 10.13 -12.77 -15.03
CA ILE A 119 11.07 -12.92 -16.15
C ILE A 119 12.48 -13.24 -15.63
N PHE A 120 12.97 -12.57 -14.59
CA PHE A 120 14.30 -12.82 -14.05
C PHE A 120 14.44 -14.15 -13.31
N HIS A 121 13.34 -14.73 -12.82
CA HIS A 121 13.33 -16.06 -12.20
C HIS A 121 12.93 -17.14 -13.19
N TRP A 122 13.24 -16.92 -14.48
CA TRP A 122 12.88 -17.85 -15.55
C TRP A 122 13.39 -19.26 -15.32
N ASP A 123 14.44 -19.47 -14.53
CA ASP A 123 15.03 -20.80 -14.31
C ASP A 123 14.72 -21.36 -12.91
N GLU A 124 13.77 -20.78 -12.16
CA GLU A 124 13.41 -21.28 -10.83
C GLU A 124 12.65 -22.62 -10.92
N GLU A 125 13.31 -23.70 -10.51
CA GLU A 125 12.79 -25.08 -10.55
C GLU A 125 12.25 -25.59 -9.22
N ARG A 126 12.63 -24.94 -8.11
CA ARG A 126 12.22 -25.38 -6.79
C ARG A 126 10.80 -24.91 -6.52
N ARG A 127 9.84 -25.85 -6.52
CA ARG A 127 8.42 -25.54 -6.19
C ARG A 127 7.86 -24.39 -7.04
N PRO A 128 7.89 -24.50 -8.37
CA PRO A 128 7.64 -23.37 -9.27
C PRO A 128 6.21 -22.86 -9.17
N ARG A 129 5.22 -23.74 -9.05
CA ARG A 129 3.82 -23.33 -8.85
C ARG A 129 3.64 -22.47 -7.61
N GLU A 130 4.24 -22.86 -6.48
CA GLU A 130 4.10 -22.13 -5.24
C GLU A 130 4.84 -20.79 -5.33
N PHE A 131 6.02 -20.75 -5.94
CA PHE A 131 6.81 -19.52 -6.09
C PHE A 131 6.07 -18.47 -6.94
N PHE A 132 5.69 -18.82 -8.17
CA PHE A 132 5.05 -17.88 -9.08
C PHE A 132 3.63 -17.50 -8.64
N ALA A 133 2.89 -18.42 -8.02
CA ALA A 133 1.59 -18.10 -7.46
C ALA A 133 1.73 -17.08 -6.32
N LEU A 134 2.69 -17.25 -5.40
CA LEU A 134 2.90 -16.29 -4.31
C LEU A 134 3.34 -14.90 -4.80
N LEU A 135 4.07 -14.81 -5.93
CA LEU A 135 4.37 -13.52 -6.56
C LEU A 135 3.10 -12.81 -7.06
N LEU A 136 2.16 -13.52 -7.68
CA LEU A 136 0.87 -12.94 -8.10
C LEU A 136 -0.01 -12.59 -6.90
N PHE A 137 0.01 -13.41 -5.85
CA PHE A 137 -0.73 -13.10 -4.63
C PHE A 137 -0.18 -11.83 -3.95
N LEU A 138 1.14 -11.65 -3.99
CA LEU A 138 1.80 -10.42 -3.55
C LEU A 138 1.44 -9.22 -4.44
N GLU A 139 1.43 -9.39 -5.77
CA GLU A 139 1.01 -8.35 -6.73
C GLU A 139 -0.42 -7.87 -6.46
N MET A 140 -1.35 -8.81 -6.24
CA MET A 140 -2.72 -8.51 -5.86
C MET A 140 -2.78 -7.71 -4.55
N SER A 141 -2.07 -8.20 -3.52
CA SER A 141 -2.09 -7.58 -2.20
C SER A 141 -1.55 -6.15 -2.22
N LEU A 142 -0.40 -5.95 -2.87
CA LEU A 142 0.24 -4.63 -2.99
C LEU A 142 -0.63 -3.65 -3.78
N THR A 143 -1.23 -4.09 -4.88
CA THR A 143 -2.11 -3.26 -5.68
C THR A 143 -3.38 -2.89 -4.88
N GLY A 144 -3.94 -3.84 -4.13
CA GLY A 144 -5.04 -3.62 -3.20
C GLY A 144 -4.77 -2.52 -2.17
N VAL A 145 -3.56 -2.45 -1.61
CA VAL A 145 -3.17 -1.38 -0.67
C VAL A 145 -3.30 0.01 -1.30
N PHE A 146 -2.84 0.18 -2.54
CA PHE A 146 -2.88 1.49 -3.21
C PHE A 146 -4.26 1.87 -3.71
N MET A 147 -5.14 0.88 -3.93
CA MET A 147 -6.50 1.11 -4.43
C MET A 147 -7.54 1.28 -3.33
N ALA A 148 -7.33 0.70 -2.14
CA ALA A 148 -8.31 0.70 -1.07
C ALA A 148 -8.53 2.11 -0.49
N LEU A 149 -9.81 2.51 -0.42
CA LEU A 149 -10.27 3.77 0.16
C LEU A 149 -11.26 3.56 1.32
N ASP A 150 -11.24 2.38 1.92
CA ASP A 150 -11.88 2.06 3.20
C ASP A 150 -10.79 1.53 4.14
N PHE A 151 -10.73 2.02 5.38
CA PHE A 151 -9.67 1.69 6.33
C PHE A 151 -9.60 0.20 6.66
N PHE A 152 -10.75 -0.48 6.73
CA PHE A 152 -10.77 -1.90 7.04
C PHE A 152 -10.25 -2.71 5.85
N LEU A 153 -10.67 -2.34 4.64
CA LEU A 153 -10.16 -2.93 3.39
C LEU A 153 -8.65 -2.66 3.21
N PHE A 154 -8.21 -1.43 3.48
CA PHE A 154 -6.81 -1.03 3.46
C PHE A 154 -5.97 -1.87 4.43
N PHE A 155 -6.44 -2.03 5.67
CA PHE A 155 -5.77 -2.86 6.68
C PHE A 155 -5.67 -4.33 6.25
N ILE A 156 -6.72 -4.88 5.63
CA ILE A 156 -6.71 -6.26 5.12
C ILE A 156 -5.60 -6.41 4.08
N PHE A 157 -5.55 -5.56 3.05
CA PHE A 157 -4.50 -5.66 2.04
C PHE A 157 -3.11 -5.40 2.63
N TRP A 158 -3.00 -4.48 3.59
CA TRP A 158 -1.76 -4.17 4.29
C TRP A 158 -1.13 -5.39 4.98
N GLU A 159 -1.97 -6.19 5.65
CA GLU A 159 -1.57 -7.43 6.31
C GLU A 159 -1.45 -8.59 5.31
N LEU A 160 -2.27 -8.63 4.27
CA LEU A 160 -2.26 -9.68 3.26
C LEU A 160 -0.90 -9.77 2.56
N VAL A 161 -0.23 -8.63 2.34
CA VAL A 161 1.14 -8.55 1.78
C VAL A 161 2.16 -9.37 2.59
N LEU A 162 1.97 -9.50 3.91
CA LEU A 162 2.91 -10.22 4.77
C LEU A 162 2.92 -11.73 4.50
N ILE A 163 1.78 -12.31 4.13
CA ILE A 163 1.63 -13.75 3.93
C ILE A 163 2.54 -14.25 2.79
N PRO A 164 2.43 -13.76 1.53
CA PRO A 164 3.29 -14.23 0.46
C PRO A 164 4.75 -13.88 0.72
N MET A 165 5.06 -12.71 1.29
CA MET A 165 6.45 -12.35 1.58
C MET A 165 7.10 -13.25 2.63
N PHE A 166 6.36 -13.60 3.69
CA PHE A 166 6.84 -14.52 4.70
C PHE A 166 7.23 -15.87 4.09
N PHE A 167 6.39 -16.43 3.20
CA PHE A 167 6.68 -17.70 2.54
C PHE A 167 7.78 -17.59 1.48
N LEU A 168 7.80 -16.51 0.69
CA LEU A 168 8.85 -16.25 -0.31
C LEU A 168 10.23 -16.22 0.35
N ILE A 169 10.38 -15.50 1.46
CA ILE A 169 11.61 -15.47 2.24
C ILE A 169 11.85 -16.85 2.87
N GLY A 170 10.89 -17.39 3.63
CA GLY A 170 11.07 -18.59 4.45
C GLY A 170 11.34 -19.89 3.68
N ILE A 171 10.88 -20.00 2.43
CA ILE A 171 11.02 -21.21 1.61
C ILE A 171 12.19 -21.07 0.61
N TRP A 172 12.23 -19.98 -0.16
CA TRP A 172 13.21 -19.76 -1.24
C TRP A 172 14.40 -18.89 -0.85
N GLY A 173 14.41 -18.36 0.37
CA GLY A 173 15.52 -17.55 0.84
C GLY A 173 16.80 -18.32 1.11
N GLY A 174 17.80 -17.55 1.56
CA GLY A 174 19.16 -18.00 1.91
C GLY A 174 19.27 -18.83 3.20
N PRO A 175 20.49 -18.94 3.77
CA PRO A 175 20.77 -19.79 4.93
C PRO A 175 19.98 -19.41 6.19
N ASN A 176 19.84 -18.11 6.49
CA ASN A 176 19.15 -17.62 7.70
C ASN A 176 17.69 -17.23 7.44
N ARG A 177 17.10 -17.69 6.33
CA ARG A 177 15.74 -17.37 5.88
C ARG A 177 14.64 -17.49 6.93
N ARG A 178 14.72 -18.48 7.84
CA ARG A 178 13.70 -18.68 8.88
C ARG A 178 13.70 -17.53 9.88
N TYR A 179 14.89 -17.13 10.33
CA TYR A 179 15.05 -16.00 11.24
C TYR A 179 14.60 -14.71 10.56
N ALA A 180 15.05 -14.46 9.33
CA ALA A 180 14.68 -13.26 8.58
C ALA A 180 13.17 -13.16 8.31
N ALA A 181 12.53 -14.26 7.88
CA ALA A 181 11.08 -14.29 7.64
C ALA A 181 10.28 -14.02 8.92
N LEU A 182 10.64 -14.67 10.04
CA LEU A 182 9.98 -14.45 11.33
C LEU A 182 10.20 -13.03 11.86
N LYS A 183 11.43 -12.53 11.78
CA LYS A 183 11.74 -11.15 12.18
C LYS A 183 10.94 -10.15 11.36
N PHE A 184 10.93 -10.26 10.03
CA PHE A 184 10.11 -9.44 9.14
C PHE A 184 8.64 -9.45 9.55
N PHE A 185 8.06 -10.64 9.70
CA PHE A 185 6.65 -10.80 10.03
C PHE A 185 6.31 -10.18 11.38
N VAL A 186 6.99 -10.58 12.46
CA VAL A 186 6.69 -10.10 13.82
C VAL A 186 6.88 -8.59 13.91
N TYR A 187 7.98 -8.07 13.35
CA TYR A 187 8.33 -6.66 13.45
C TYR A 187 7.28 -5.77 12.79
N THR A 188 6.84 -6.14 11.58
CA THR A 188 5.86 -5.35 10.82
C THR A 188 4.41 -5.60 11.27
N HIS A 189 4.08 -6.81 11.73
CA HIS A 189 2.76 -7.14 12.24
C HIS A 189 2.46 -6.38 13.55
N VAL A 190 3.40 -6.36 14.49
CA VAL A 190 3.23 -5.63 15.77
C VAL A 190 2.95 -4.14 15.53
N ALA A 191 3.66 -3.52 14.58
CA ALA A 191 3.41 -2.13 14.21
C ALA A 191 2.04 -1.92 13.55
N SER A 192 1.61 -2.88 12.73
CA SER A 192 0.31 -2.83 12.07
C SER A 192 -0.83 -3.00 13.07
N VAL A 193 -0.63 -3.74 14.17
CA VAL A 193 -1.61 -3.80 15.28
C VAL A 193 -1.79 -2.42 15.94
N ILE A 194 -0.73 -1.65 16.13
CA ILE A 194 -0.83 -0.28 16.67
C ILE A 194 -1.60 0.62 15.70
N MET A 195 -1.32 0.51 14.40
CA MET A 195 -2.10 1.19 13.36
C MET A 195 -3.59 0.80 13.39
N LEU A 196 -3.90 -0.48 13.62
CA LEU A 196 -5.29 -0.94 13.77
C LEU A 196 -5.99 -0.32 14.97
N LEU A 197 -5.28 -0.15 16.10
CA LEU A 197 -5.81 0.57 17.26
C LEU A 197 -6.12 2.03 16.92
N SER A 198 -5.32 2.69 16.09
CA SER A 198 -5.62 4.04 15.59
C SER A 198 -6.84 4.09 14.67
N ILE A 199 -7.00 3.11 13.78
CA ILE A 199 -8.21 2.97 12.93
C ILE A 199 -9.45 2.85 13.81
N PHE A 200 -9.38 2.03 14.85
CA PHE A 200 -10.45 1.85 15.82
C PHE A 200 -10.72 3.09 16.67
N ALA A 201 -9.68 3.79 17.12
CA ALA A 201 -9.83 5.06 17.82
C ALA A 201 -10.60 6.07 16.95
N LEU A 202 -10.25 6.21 15.66
CA LEU A 202 -11.01 7.04 14.72
C LEU A 202 -12.46 6.59 14.57
N TYR A 203 -12.67 5.28 14.41
CA TYR A 203 -13.99 4.70 14.21
C TYR A 203 -14.95 5.09 15.34
N TRP A 204 -14.54 4.92 16.59
CA TRP A 204 -15.40 5.18 17.74
C TRP A 204 -15.49 6.64 18.17
N THR A 205 -14.45 7.45 17.90
CA THR A 205 -14.42 8.84 18.40
C THR A 205 -14.95 9.87 17.40
N TYR A 206 -14.72 9.67 16.10
CA TYR A 206 -14.96 10.73 15.11
C TYR A 206 -15.61 10.28 13.79
N SER A 207 -15.62 8.98 13.47
CA SER A 207 -16.09 8.53 12.14
C SER A 207 -17.51 8.95 11.79
N SER A 208 -18.44 8.94 12.76
CA SER A 208 -19.81 9.42 12.56
C SER A 208 -19.89 10.91 12.21
N GLN A 209 -19.01 11.74 12.77
CA GLN A 209 -18.95 13.17 12.48
C GLN A 209 -18.41 13.41 11.06
N ALA A 210 -17.34 12.70 10.68
CA ALA A 210 -16.82 12.74 9.31
C ALA A 210 -17.89 12.31 8.28
N ASN A 211 -18.60 11.22 8.57
CA ASN A 211 -19.67 10.70 7.72
C ASN A 211 -20.87 11.66 7.63
N LEU A 212 -21.24 12.30 8.74
CA LEU A 212 -22.34 13.28 8.78
C LEU A 212 -22.01 14.51 7.94
N VAL A 213 -20.79 15.06 8.06
CA VAL A 213 -20.38 16.25 7.30
C VAL A 213 -20.36 15.96 5.79
N VAL A 214 -19.89 14.79 5.37
CA VAL A 214 -19.68 14.48 3.95
C VAL A 214 -20.92 13.88 3.29
N TYR A 215 -21.56 12.93 3.95
CA TYR A 215 -22.65 12.11 3.39
C TYR A 215 -24.00 12.29 4.09
N ASN A 216 -24.10 13.21 5.07
CA ASN A 216 -25.31 13.42 5.86
C ASN A 216 -25.83 12.14 6.55
N ASN A 217 -24.91 11.26 6.94
CA ASN A 217 -25.21 10.00 7.62
C ASN A 217 -24.52 9.96 9.00
N PRO A 218 -25.27 9.87 10.11
CA PRO A 218 -24.69 9.85 11.46
C PRO A 218 -24.10 8.50 11.88
N ALA A 219 -24.12 7.48 11.02
CA ALA A 219 -23.52 6.18 11.33
C ALA A 219 -21.98 6.23 11.30
N ASN A 220 -21.33 5.39 12.10
CA ASN A 220 -19.88 5.22 12.04
C ASN A 220 -19.46 4.61 10.68
N THR A 221 -18.27 4.94 10.20
CA THR A 221 -17.76 4.48 8.91
C THR A 221 -16.25 4.24 8.92
N PHE A 222 -15.79 3.32 8.08
CA PHE A 222 -14.37 3.14 7.75
C PHE A 222 -13.97 3.84 6.44
N ASP A 223 -14.89 4.56 5.80
CA ASP A 223 -14.66 5.23 4.52
C ASP A 223 -13.58 6.32 4.62
N MET A 224 -12.42 6.08 4.00
CA MET A 224 -11.29 7.01 3.99
C MET A 224 -11.63 8.29 3.21
N THR A 225 -12.52 8.22 2.22
CA THR A 225 -12.93 9.40 1.43
C THR A 225 -13.76 10.37 2.27
N ALA A 226 -14.51 9.88 3.26
CA ALA A 226 -15.18 10.73 4.24
C ALA A 226 -14.18 11.53 5.09
N PHE A 227 -13.13 10.87 5.60
CA PHE A 227 -12.10 11.54 6.41
C PHE A 227 -11.28 12.55 5.61
N LEU A 228 -10.85 12.19 4.39
CA LEU A 228 -10.10 13.09 3.50
C LEU A 228 -10.91 14.34 3.15
N GLU A 229 -12.18 14.17 2.79
CA GLU A 229 -13.04 15.29 2.44
C GLU A 229 -13.38 16.15 3.66
N ALA A 230 -13.60 15.56 4.83
CA ALA A 230 -13.78 16.30 6.08
C ALA A 230 -12.53 17.13 6.44
N ALA A 231 -11.34 16.54 6.35
CA ALA A 231 -10.06 17.22 6.59
C ALA A 231 -9.86 18.40 5.62
N ARG A 232 -10.21 18.19 4.36
CA ARG A 232 -10.13 19.23 3.32
C ARG A 232 -11.09 20.39 3.58
N ARG A 233 -12.34 20.11 3.95
CA ARG A 233 -13.32 21.14 4.30
C ARG A 233 -12.88 21.95 5.52
N HIS A 234 -12.27 21.29 6.51
CA HIS A 234 -11.65 21.95 7.65
C HIS A 234 -10.50 22.88 7.24
N ALA A 235 -9.59 22.41 6.39
CA ALA A 235 -8.45 23.21 5.93
C ALA A 235 -8.84 24.49 5.18
N VAL A 236 -10.00 24.51 4.51
CA VAL A 236 -10.54 25.68 3.78
C VAL A 236 -11.48 26.53 4.66
N GLY A 237 -11.66 26.18 5.94
CA GLY A 237 -12.53 26.90 6.87
C GLY A 237 -14.03 26.65 6.67
N GLY A 238 -14.40 25.62 5.90
CA GLY A 238 -15.78 25.25 5.59
C GLY A 238 -16.40 24.22 6.54
N ALA A 239 -15.60 23.55 7.38
CA ALA A 239 -16.13 22.65 8.41
C ALA A 239 -16.25 23.38 9.76
N LEU A 240 -17.47 23.41 10.32
CA LEU A 240 -17.73 24.01 11.64
C LEU A 240 -17.12 23.21 12.81
N ALA A 241 -16.78 21.93 12.59
CA ALA A 241 -16.11 21.07 13.55
C ALA A 241 -15.23 20.04 12.82
N TYR A 242 -14.01 19.83 13.32
CA TYR A 242 -13.07 18.80 12.87
C TYR A 242 -12.52 17.99 14.05
N ILE A 243 -11.73 16.92 13.81
CA ILE A 243 -11.09 16.13 14.87
C ILE A 243 -10.30 17.09 15.77
N PRO A 244 -10.55 17.15 17.09
CA PRO A 244 -9.77 18.02 17.98
C PRO A 244 -8.28 17.65 17.96
N LEU A 245 -7.40 18.65 18.05
CA LEU A 245 -5.95 18.45 18.01
C LEU A 245 -5.46 17.41 19.04
N ALA A 246 -6.04 17.44 20.24
CA ALA A 246 -5.73 16.49 21.32
C ALA A 246 -6.00 15.02 20.94
N THR A 247 -6.93 14.77 20.01
CA THR A 247 -7.23 13.44 19.47
C THR A 247 -6.45 13.17 18.18
N GLN A 248 -6.24 14.18 17.33
CA GLN A 248 -5.47 14.01 16.09
C GLN A 248 -4.05 13.52 16.37
N ILE A 249 -3.32 14.14 17.32
CA ILE A 249 -1.91 13.82 17.58
C ILE A 249 -1.70 12.34 17.95
N PRO A 250 -2.32 11.76 19.00
CA PRO A 250 -2.05 10.38 19.38
C PRO A 250 -2.49 9.37 18.32
N VAL A 251 -3.61 9.64 17.63
CA VAL A 251 -4.11 8.76 16.56
C VAL A 251 -3.17 8.76 15.36
N MET A 252 -2.76 9.95 14.91
CA MET A 252 -1.79 10.12 13.83
C MET A 252 -0.44 9.47 14.19
N LEU A 253 0.04 9.62 15.43
CA LEU A 253 1.29 8.96 15.85
C LEU A 253 1.20 7.43 15.83
N GLY A 254 0.03 6.85 16.11
CA GLY A 254 -0.17 5.41 15.97
C GLY A 254 -0.22 4.93 14.51
N PHE A 255 -0.77 5.74 13.60
CA PHE A 255 -0.66 5.50 12.15
C PHE A 255 0.78 5.63 11.68
N LEU A 256 1.44 6.74 12.02
CA LEU A 256 2.84 7.00 11.71
C LEU A 256 3.73 5.85 12.17
N PHE A 257 3.51 5.30 13.37
CA PHE A 257 4.27 4.14 13.86
C PHE A 257 4.15 2.92 12.93
N GLY A 258 2.93 2.58 12.51
CA GLY A 258 2.70 1.51 11.53
C GLY A 258 3.43 1.75 10.20
N PHE A 259 3.40 3.01 9.74
CA PHE A 259 4.01 3.40 8.47
C PHE A 259 5.54 3.44 8.51
N ILE A 260 6.16 4.06 9.51
CA ILE A 260 7.62 4.19 9.61
C ILE A 260 8.31 2.84 9.83
N VAL A 261 7.62 1.88 10.48
CA VAL A 261 8.13 0.52 10.62
C VAL A 261 8.14 -0.20 9.27
N LYS A 262 7.11 0.02 8.44
CA LYS A 262 6.99 -0.59 7.10
C LYS A 262 7.83 0.12 6.03
N LEU A 263 8.11 1.43 6.20
CA LEU A 263 9.01 2.29 5.40
C LEU A 263 10.50 2.26 5.85
N PRO A 264 10.83 1.37 6.79
CA PRO A 264 11.98 1.37 7.72
C PRO A 264 12.69 2.69 7.99
N SER A 265 12.07 3.60 8.73
CA SER A 265 12.78 4.75 9.31
C SER A 265 13.54 4.34 10.58
N PHE A 266 14.63 5.04 10.93
CA PHE A 266 15.30 4.91 12.22
C PHE A 266 14.33 5.24 13.37
N PRO A 267 14.35 4.48 14.50
CA PRO A 267 15.16 3.29 14.78
C PRO A 267 14.53 1.97 14.30
N PHE A 268 13.38 2.03 13.62
CA PHE A 268 12.52 0.91 13.29
C PHE A 268 12.82 0.20 11.95
N HIS A 269 14.10 -0.03 11.64
CA HIS A 269 14.54 -0.52 10.33
C HIS A 269 15.26 -1.87 10.35
N THR A 270 15.56 -2.43 11.52
CA THR A 270 16.50 -3.57 11.64
C THR A 270 16.00 -4.88 11.04
N TRP A 271 14.71 -4.99 10.71
CA TRP A 271 14.17 -6.13 9.98
C TRP A 271 14.57 -6.11 8.50
N LEU A 272 14.78 -4.92 7.92
CA LEU A 272 14.94 -4.72 6.48
C LEU A 272 16.23 -5.34 5.94
N PRO A 273 17.43 -5.11 6.53
CA PRO A 273 18.66 -5.70 6.03
C PRO A 273 18.64 -7.23 6.05
N ASP A 274 18.14 -7.83 7.14
CA ASP A 274 18.06 -9.28 7.26
C ASP A 274 17.06 -9.88 6.25
N ALA A 275 15.91 -9.23 6.04
CA ALA A 275 14.94 -9.65 5.04
C ALA A 275 15.50 -9.58 3.62
N HIS A 276 16.21 -8.50 3.26
CA HIS A 276 16.78 -8.33 1.93
C HIS A 276 17.90 -9.31 1.60
N VAL A 277 18.80 -9.55 2.55
CA VAL A 277 19.92 -10.49 2.35
C VAL A 277 19.38 -11.88 2.05
N GLU A 278 18.39 -12.31 2.83
CA GLU A 278 17.86 -13.65 2.79
C GLU A 278 16.79 -13.84 1.72
N ALA A 279 16.08 -12.80 1.27
CA ALA A 279 15.05 -12.94 0.25
C ALA A 279 15.63 -13.46 -1.09
N PRO A 280 14.86 -14.28 -1.83
CA PRO A 280 15.17 -14.56 -3.24
C PRO A 280 15.17 -13.24 -4.02
N THR A 281 15.93 -13.17 -5.12
CA THR A 281 16.13 -11.92 -5.87
C THR A 281 14.81 -11.24 -6.25
N GLY A 282 13.80 -12.01 -6.69
CA GLY A 282 12.50 -11.49 -7.10
C GLY A 282 11.69 -10.95 -5.92
N GLY A 283 11.77 -11.64 -4.77
CA GLY A 283 11.20 -11.15 -3.52
C GLY A 283 11.88 -9.87 -3.05
N SER A 284 13.20 -9.76 -3.16
CA SER A 284 13.95 -8.56 -2.80
C SER A 284 13.60 -7.36 -3.69
N VAL A 285 13.37 -7.58 -4.99
CA VAL A 285 12.94 -6.53 -5.94
C VAL A 285 11.57 -5.98 -5.53
N LEU A 286 10.60 -6.82 -5.20
CA LEU A 286 9.28 -6.36 -4.75
C LEU A 286 9.32 -5.72 -3.36
N LEU A 287 10.15 -6.26 -2.45
CA LEU A 287 10.35 -5.73 -1.10
C LEU A 287 10.91 -4.30 -1.16
N ALA A 288 12.01 -4.08 -1.88
CA ALA A 288 12.59 -2.73 -2.04
C ALA A 288 11.72 -1.85 -2.93
N GLY A 289 11.23 -2.42 -4.03
CA GLY A 289 10.61 -1.70 -5.14
C GLY A 289 9.25 -1.12 -4.82
N VAL A 290 8.41 -1.86 -4.10
CA VAL A 290 7.01 -1.46 -3.84
C VAL A 290 6.64 -1.55 -2.36
N LEU A 291 7.03 -2.62 -1.65
CA LEU A 291 6.59 -2.83 -0.26
C LEU A 291 7.01 -1.66 0.65
N LEU A 292 8.23 -1.15 0.53
CA LEU A 292 8.67 0.03 1.27
C LEU A 292 7.82 1.29 0.99
N LYS A 293 7.31 1.43 -0.24
CA LYS A 293 6.55 2.61 -0.67
C LYS A 293 5.16 2.65 -0.05
N MET A 294 4.62 1.52 0.40
CA MET A 294 3.32 1.50 1.06
C MET A 294 3.33 2.26 2.39
N GLY A 295 4.47 2.28 3.12
CA GLY A 295 4.60 3.10 4.32
C GLY A 295 4.58 4.59 4.00
N GLY A 296 5.30 5.02 2.96
CA GLY A 296 5.28 6.41 2.49
C GLY A 296 3.88 6.80 1.98
N TYR A 297 3.24 5.91 1.22
CA TYR A 297 1.85 6.05 0.80
C TYR A 297 0.93 6.29 2.00
N GLY A 298 1.08 5.52 3.08
CA GLY A 298 0.35 5.72 4.33
C GLY A 298 0.57 7.10 4.95
N ILE A 299 1.82 7.56 5.05
CA ILE A 299 2.15 8.90 5.58
C ILE A 299 1.47 9.99 4.75
N PHE A 300 1.56 9.94 3.41
CA PHE A 300 0.95 10.96 2.56
C PHE A 300 -0.58 10.89 2.54
N ARG A 301 -1.15 9.69 2.42
CA ARG A 301 -2.60 9.48 2.31
C ARG A 301 -3.31 9.73 3.63
N VAL A 302 -2.78 9.21 4.73
CA VAL A 302 -3.47 9.16 6.03
C VAL A 302 -2.96 10.28 6.93
N ASP A 303 -1.67 10.30 7.26
CA ASP A 303 -1.16 11.28 8.23
C ASP A 303 -1.30 12.72 7.71
N LEU A 304 -0.72 13.00 6.54
CA LEU A 304 -0.80 14.33 5.92
C LEU A 304 -2.21 14.65 5.41
N GLY A 305 -2.89 13.65 4.83
CA GLY A 305 -4.20 13.83 4.19
C GLY A 305 -5.36 14.01 5.16
N MET A 306 -5.32 13.36 6.33
CA MET A 306 -6.45 13.32 7.27
C MET A 306 -6.15 14.02 8.60
N PHE A 307 -4.90 14.31 8.95
CA PHE A 307 -4.55 14.97 10.22
C PHE A 307 -3.78 16.28 9.99
N PRO A 308 -4.35 17.26 9.26
CA PRO A 308 -3.64 18.45 8.85
C PRO A 308 -3.17 19.34 10.03
N ASP A 309 -3.90 19.36 11.15
CA ASP A 309 -3.50 20.17 12.31
C ASP A 309 -2.40 19.49 13.11
N ALA A 310 -2.54 18.19 13.40
CA ALA A 310 -1.48 17.44 14.06
C ALA A 310 -0.18 17.46 13.24
N MET A 311 -0.26 17.28 11.92
CA MET A 311 0.93 17.34 11.08
C MET A 311 1.59 18.72 11.12
N LYS A 312 0.83 19.83 11.16
CA LYS A 312 1.41 21.19 11.33
C LYS A 312 2.12 21.36 12.68
N GLU A 313 1.60 20.75 13.75
CA GLU A 313 2.17 20.89 15.09
C GLU A 313 3.40 20.00 15.31
N VAL A 314 3.38 18.77 14.77
CA VAL A 314 4.42 17.77 15.03
C VAL A 314 5.18 17.30 13.78
N TRP A 315 5.19 18.08 12.69
CA TRP A 315 5.93 17.78 11.45
C TRP A 315 7.41 17.45 11.70
N TRP A 316 8.00 18.02 12.76
CA TRP A 316 9.39 17.82 13.13
C TRP A 316 9.68 16.36 13.55
N ILE A 317 8.66 15.57 13.92
CA ILE A 317 8.82 14.15 14.28
C ILE A 317 9.18 13.32 13.03
N PRO A 318 8.33 13.20 11.99
CA PRO A 318 8.69 12.44 10.79
C PRO A 318 9.96 13.01 10.13
N ALA A 319 10.08 14.34 10.01
CA ALA A 319 11.28 14.96 9.45
C ALA A 319 12.55 14.63 10.24
N GLY A 320 12.48 14.63 11.57
CA GLY A 320 13.61 14.25 12.42
C GLY A 320 13.99 12.78 12.24
N LEU A 321 13.02 11.87 12.18
CA LEU A 321 13.26 10.45 11.90
C LEU A 321 13.87 10.26 10.50
N GLY A 322 13.40 10.99 9.50
CA GLY A 322 13.94 10.98 8.13
C GLY A 322 15.40 11.40 8.07
N ILE A 323 15.73 12.56 8.65
CA ILE A 323 17.12 13.07 8.72
C ILE A 323 18.04 12.08 9.42
N VAL A 324 17.62 11.53 10.58
CA VAL A 324 18.43 10.56 11.31
C VAL A 324 18.60 9.28 10.48
N SER A 325 17.56 8.81 9.79
CA SER A 325 17.63 7.65 8.89
C SER A 325 18.65 7.84 7.79
N MET A 326 18.65 9.01 7.14
CA MET A 326 19.60 9.36 6.09
C MET A 326 21.04 9.30 6.58
N ILE A 327 21.33 10.00 7.69
CA ILE A 327 22.70 10.11 8.23
C ILE A 327 23.16 8.75 8.76
N TYR A 328 22.34 8.09 9.57
CA TYR A 328 22.65 6.79 10.15
C TYR A 328 22.93 5.73 9.07
N ALA A 329 22.03 5.60 8.08
CA ALA A 329 22.19 4.64 7.01
C ALA A 329 23.46 4.88 6.18
N ALA A 330 23.80 6.15 5.91
CA ALA A 330 25.02 6.50 5.19
C ALA A 330 26.28 6.00 5.92
N PHE A 331 26.38 6.23 7.24
CA PHE A 331 27.51 5.72 8.02
C PHE A 331 27.55 4.19 8.10
N VAL A 332 26.39 3.54 8.26
CA VAL A 332 26.32 2.08 8.31
C VAL A 332 26.75 1.46 6.96
N CYS A 333 26.36 2.07 5.84
CA CYS A 333 26.76 1.65 4.49
C CYS A 333 28.28 1.65 4.30
N LEU A 334 29.01 2.63 4.86
CA LEU A 334 30.48 2.70 4.75
C LEU A 334 31.20 1.50 5.38
N HIS A 335 30.56 0.83 6.34
CA HIS A 335 31.10 -0.35 7.01
C HIS A 335 30.58 -1.68 6.43
N GLN A 336 29.60 -1.65 5.52
CA GLN A 336 29.04 -2.90 4.98
C GLN A 336 30.00 -3.57 4.00
N THR A 337 30.26 -4.85 4.24
CA THR A 337 31.03 -5.72 3.32
C THR A 337 30.13 -6.58 2.44
N ASP A 338 28.88 -6.83 2.86
CA ASP A 338 27.88 -7.57 2.09
C ASP A 338 27.08 -6.62 1.18
N LEU A 339 27.07 -6.91 -0.13
CA LEU A 339 26.42 -6.05 -1.13
C LEU A 339 24.90 -5.95 -0.92
N LYS A 340 24.22 -7.04 -0.53
CA LYS A 340 22.78 -7.01 -0.30
C LYS A 340 22.44 -6.19 0.95
N ARG A 341 23.23 -6.30 2.03
CA ARG A 341 23.11 -5.44 3.22
C ARG A 341 23.35 -3.98 2.87
N LEU A 342 24.38 -3.68 2.08
CA LEU A 342 24.67 -2.32 1.64
C LEU A 342 23.49 -1.71 0.89
N ILE A 343 22.91 -2.45 -0.08
CA ILE A 343 21.72 -2.00 -0.82
C ILE A 343 20.52 -1.81 0.11
N ALA A 344 20.31 -2.72 1.07
CA ALA A 344 19.23 -2.60 2.05
C ALA A 344 19.38 -1.35 2.93
N TYR A 345 20.58 -1.08 3.47
CA TYR A 345 20.82 0.14 4.25
C TYR A 345 20.73 1.40 3.38
N SER A 346 21.19 1.37 2.13
CA SER A 346 20.98 2.49 1.21
C SER A 346 19.49 2.78 1.02
N SER A 347 18.63 1.74 1.01
CA SER A 347 17.18 1.89 0.94
C SER A 347 16.61 2.57 2.18
N VAL A 348 17.11 2.25 3.39
CA VAL A 348 16.76 2.98 4.63
C VAL A 348 17.09 4.47 4.49
N GLY A 349 18.27 4.79 3.97
CA GLY A 349 18.68 6.18 3.74
C GLY A 349 17.78 6.91 2.74
N HIS A 350 17.46 6.27 1.60
CA HIS A 350 16.56 6.85 0.60
C HIS A 350 15.13 7.01 1.09
N MET A 351 14.61 6.06 1.88
CA MET A 351 13.30 6.19 2.52
C MET A 351 13.29 7.29 3.58
N GLY A 352 14.45 7.62 4.16
CA GLY A 352 14.61 8.80 5.01
C GLY A 352 14.35 10.14 4.31
N PHE A 353 14.46 10.23 2.97
CA PHE A 353 14.02 11.41 2.22
C PHE A 353 12.49 11.46 2.02
N VAL A 354 11.83 10.31 2.08
CA VAL A 354 10.38 10.17 1.92
C VAL A 354 9.66 10.43 3.24
N THR A 355 10.29 10.05 4.36
CA THR A 355 9.83 10.35 5.73
C THR A 355 10.01 11.83 6.01
#